data_AF-A0A3D9BW21-F1
#
_entry.id   AF-A0A3D9BW21-F1
#
_cell.length_a   1.000
_cell.length_b   1.000
_cell.length_c   1.000
_cell.angle_alpha   90.00
_cell.angle_beta   90.00
_cell.angle_gamma   90.00
#
_symmetry.space_group_name_H-M   'P 1'
#
loop_
_entity.id
_entity.type
_entity.pdbx_description
1 polymer ?
#
loop_
_entity_poly.entity_id
_entity_poly.type
_entity_poly.pdbx_seq_one_letter_code
_entity_poly.pdbx_strand_id
1 'polypeptide(L)'
;MLEQGLLVELSKLVENSVIHYEIDRIRFLAETDYLKAYAARAETWELLCIIVSLQGDRRYGINDYIDMTKTARCSRLTLYKFLRDRIDCGDFHIVRGEKRSRKTLTPCNALAEDFRYYHTRFCGINELAS
;
A
#
# COMPACT_ATOMS: atom_id res chain seq x y z
N MET A 1 15.64 -38.38 -20.00
CA MET A 1 16.10 -37.20 -20.78
C MET A 1 14.92 -36.34 -21.26
N LEU A 2 13.86 -36.93 -21.85
CA LEU A 2 12.66 -36.18 -22.30
C LEU A 2 11.89 -35.49 -21.16
N GLU A 3 11.77 -36.10 -19.98
CA GLU A 3 11.07 -35.51 -18.82
C GLU A 3 11.78 -34.27 -18.25
N GLN A 4 13.12 -34.23 -18.30
CA GLN A 4 13.89 -33.07 -17.84
C GLN A 4 13.70 -31.86 -18.75
N GLY A 5 13.56 -32.06 -20.06
CA GLY A 5 13.25 -30.98 -21.01
C GLY A 5 11.88 -30.36 -20.79
N LEU A 6 10.86 -31.18 -20.48
CA LEU A 6 9.50 -30.71 -20.20
C LEU A 6 9.41 -29.91 -18.89
N LEU A 7 10.11 -30.36 -17.84
CA LEU A 7 10.18 -29.64 -16.56
C LEU A 7 10.84 -28.27 -16.69
N VAL A 8 11.87 -28.15 -17.52
CA VAL A 8 12.54 -26.87 -17.79
C VAL A 8 11.61 -25.91 -18.54
N GLU A 9 10.88 -26.39 -19.55
CA GLU A 9 9.92 -25.56 -20.29
C GLU A 9 8.72 -25.13 -19.42
N LEU A 10 8.22 -26.01 -18.57
CA LEU A 10 7.18 -25.66 -17.58
C LEU A 10 7.68 -24.64 -16.56
N SER A 11 8.92 -24.76 -16.06
CA SER A 11 9.52 -23.76 -15.17
C SER A 11 9.60 -22.39 -15.85
N LYS A 12 10.08 -22.32 -17.09
CA LYS A 12 10.14 -21.07 -17.87
C LYS A 12 8.76 -20.46 -18.10
N LEU A 13 7.73 -21.26 -18.36
CA LEU A 13 6.36 -20.78 -18.52
C LEU A 13 5.81 -20.19 -17.21
N VAL A 14 6.07 -20.86 -16.08
CA VAL A 14 5.70 -20.35 -14.76
C VAL A 14 6.46 -19.06 -14.44
N GLU A 15 7.77 -19.01 -14.66
CA GLU A 15 8.59 -17.81 -14.45
C GLU A 15 8.13 -16.64 -15.33
N ASN A 16 7.87 -16.88 -16.61
CA ASN A 16 7.31 -15.87 -17.51
C ASN A 16 5.96 -15.36 -17.00
N SER A 17 5.10 -16.25 -16.47
CA SER A 17 3.81 -15.84 -15.90
C SER A 17 3.97 -14.94 -14.67
N VAL A 18 4.95 -15.21 -13.81
CA VAL A 18 5.24 -14.40 -12.61
C VAL A 18 5.79 -13.03 -12.99
N ILE A 19 6.68 -12.96 -13.98
CA ILE A 19 7.22 -11.68 -14.46
C ILE A 19 6.13 -10.84 -15.12
N HIS A 20 5.27 -11.44 -15.94
CA HIS A 20 4.12 -10.75 -16.53
C HIS A 20 3.16 -10.23 -15.46
N TYR A 21 2.90 -11.02 -14.42
CA TYR A 21 2.08 -10.61 -13.28
C TYR A 21 2.67 -9.39 -12.55
N GLU A 22 3.98 -9.38 -12.34
CA GLU A 22 4.68 -8.24 -11.72
C GLU A 22 4.61 -6.99 -12.60
N ILE A 23 4.82 -7.13 -13.92
CA ILE A 23 4.70 -6.03 -14.89
C ILE A 23 3.27 -5.47 -14.86
N ASP A 24 2.26 -6.32 -14.86
CA ASP A 24 0.85 -5.92 -14.82
C ASP A 24 0.52 -5.20 -13.50
N ARG A 25 1.10 -5.64 -12.38
CA ARG A 25 0.97 -4.96 -11.09
C ARG A 25 1.54 -3.55 -11.13
N ILE A 26 2.75 -3.39 -11.68
CA ILE A 26 3.42 -2.09 -11.79
C ILE A 26 2.59 -1.14 -12.67
N ARG A 27 2.15 -1.62 -13.83
CA ARG A 27 1.31 -0.84 -14.77
C ARG A 27 -0.01 -0.43 -14.14
N PHE A 28 -0.69 -1.36 -13.48
CA PHE A 28 -1.91 -1.09 -12.75
C PHE A 28 -1.69 0.03 -11.72
N LEU A 29 -0.68 -0.09 -10.84
CA LEU A 29 -0.40 0.91 -9.81
C LEU A 29 -0.10 2.30 -10.40
N ALA A 30 0.58 2.35 -11.55
CA ALA A 30 0.90 3.62 -12.22
C ALA A 30 -0.34 4.36 -12.77
N GLU A 31 -1.41 3.63 -13.09
CA GLU A 31 -2.64 4.18 -13.67
C GLU A 31 -3.71 4.55 -12.63
N THR A 32 -3.62 4.02 -11.40
CA THR A 32 -4.58 4.34 -10.33
C THR A 32 -4.63 5.84 -10.00
N ASP A 33 -5.77 6.31 -9.51
CA ASP A 33 -5.90 7.70 -9.09
C ASP A 33 -5.22 7.96 -7.74
N TYR A 34 -5.40 7.03 -6.80
CA TYR A 34 -4.88 7.18 -5.44
C TYR A 34 -3.54 6.48 -5.24
N LEU A 35 -3.43 5.20 -5.60
CA LEU A 35 -2.28 4.36 -5.22
C LEU A 35 -0.97 4.77 -5.90
N LYS A 36 -1.02 5.39 -7.08
CA LYS A 36 0.18 5.84 -7.82
C LYS A 36 1.07 6.75 -6.98
N ALA A 37 0.49 7.61 -6.13
CA ALA A 37 1.22 8.53 -5.28
C ALA A 37 2.03 7.80 -4.20
N TYR A 38 1.58 6.61 -3.78
CA TYR A 38 2.21 5.80 -2.74
C TYR A 38 3.16 4.76 -3.32
N ALA A 39 2.82 4.18 -4.48
CA ALA A 39 3.58 3.11 -5.13
C ALA A 39 4.96 3.57 -5.65
N ALA A 40 5.18 4.88 -5.80
CA ALA A 40 6.43 5.42 -6.32
C ALA A 40 7.67 5.10 -5.43
N ARG A 41 7.47 4.87 -4.13
CA ARG A 41 8.57 4.59 -3.19
C ARG A 41 8.14 3.58 -2.13
N ALA A 42 9.09 2.76 -1.68
CA ALA A 42 8.84 1.75 -0.66
C ALA A 42 8.30 2.36 0.64
N GLU A 43 8.86 3.50 1.07
CA GLU A 43 8.47 4.14 2.33
C GLU A 43 7.07 4.74 2.31
N THR A 44 6.60 5.20 1.15
CA THR A 44 5.23 5.73 1.03
C THR A 44 4.21 4.62 0.88
N TRP A 45 4.60 3.51 0.25
CA TRP A 45 3.76 2.31 0.18
C TRP A 45 3.58 1.67 1.55
N GLU A 46 4.66 1.44 2.29
CA GLU A 46 4.59 0.90 3.65
C GLU A 46 3.77 1.81 4.58
N LEU A 47 3.97 3.13 4.50
CA LEU A 47 3.20 4.10 5.26
C LEU A 47 1.69 3.98 4.99
N LEU A 48 1.28 3.80 3.73
CA LEU A 48 -0.12 3.58 3.38
C LEU A 48 -0.64 2.29 4.02
N CYS A 49 0.09 1.18 3.90
CA CYS A 49 -0.29 -0.10 4.51
C CYS A 49 -0.48 0.03 6.03
N ILE A 50 0.43 0.73 6.72
CA ILE A 50 0.33 1.00 8.17
C ILE A 50 -0.96 1.76 8.48
N ILE A 51 -1.23 2.87 7.80
CA ILE A 51 -2.43 3.69 8.04
C ILE A 51 -3.71 2.88 7.78
N VAL A 52 -3.76 2.18 6.65
CA VAL A 52 -4.90 1.32 6.27
C VAL A 52 -5.09 0.17 7.26
N SER A 53 -4.03 -0.41 7.83
CA SER A 53 -4.19 -1.46 8.85
C SER A 53 -4.76 -0.93 10.18
N LEU A 54 -4.55 0.36 10.49
CA LEU A 54 -4.97 0.96 11.75
C LEU A 54 -6.37 1.61 11.68
N GLN A 55 -6.91 1.90 10.48
CA GLN A 55 -8.29 2.36 10.26
C GLN A 55 -8.79 3.44 11.24
N GLY A 56 -7.98 4.46 11.51
CA GLY A 56 -8.35 5.53 12.43
C GLY A 56 -8.32 5.15 13.93
N ASP A 57 -7.59 4.09 14.31
CA ASP A 57 -7.35 3.75 15.71
C ASP A 57 -6.81 4.97 16.46
N ARG A 58 -7.53 5.35 17.53
CA ARG A 58 -7.33 6.60 18.28
C ARG A 58 -6.08 6.59 19.13
N ARG A 59 -5.46 5.42 19.32
CA ARG A 59 -4.17 5.22 20.03
C ARG A 59 -2.97 5.64 19.19
N TYR A 60 -3.15 5.76 17.87
CA TYR A 60 -2.08 6.12 16.93
C TYR A 60 -2.39 7.45 16.24
N GLY A 61 -1.36 8.13 15.77
CA GLY A 61 -1.51 9.27 14.87
C GLY A 61 -0.30 9.44 13.98
N ILE A 62 -0.28 10.56 13.24
CA ILE A 62 0.71 10.84 12.19
C ILE A 62 2.16 10.50 12.58
N ASN A 63 2.62 10.93 13.76
CA ASN A 63 4.00 10.65 14.18
C ASN A 63 4.23 9.16 14.41
N ASP A 64 3.26 8.48 15.01
CA ASP A 64 3.32 7.04 15.29
C ASP A 64 3.45 6.26 13.95
N TYR A 65 2.68 6.63 12.92
CA TYR A 65 2.78 5.99 11.59
C TYR A 65 4.17 6.16 10.95
N ILE A 66 4.73 7.37 11.05
CA ILE A 66 6.08 7.65 10.53
C ILE A 66 7.13 6.86 11.32
N ASP A 67 7.00 6.77 12.65
CA ASP A 67 7.91 5.97 13.49
C ASP A 67 7.82 4.46 13.23
N MET A 68 6.63 3.98 12.82
CA MET A 68 6.39 2.59 12.45
C MET A 68 6.94 2.23 11.06
N THR A 69 7.13 3.20 10.16
CA THR A 69 7.64 2.98 8.80
C THR A 69 9.14 2.60 8.82
N LYS A 70 9.49 1.37 8.44
CA LYS A 70 10.87 0.83 8.56
C LYS A 70 11.67 0.88 7.26
N THR A 71 11.01 1.07 6.12
CA THR A 71 11.65 1.19 4.80
C THR A 71 12.09 2.62 4.48
N ALA A 72 11.86 3.57 5.38
CA ALA A 72 12.19 4.99 5.21
C ALA A 72 13.67 5.22 4.90
N ARG A 73 13.95 5.77 3.70
CA ARG A 73 15.27 6.27 3.29
C ARG A 73 15.36 7.80 3.27
N CYS A 74 14.29 8.48 3.70
CA CYS A 74 14.20 9.92 3.76
C CYS A 74 13.94 10.42 5.19
N SER A 75 14.03 11.73 5.38
CA SER A 75 13.82 12.33 6.70
C SER A 75 12.37 12.19 7.18
N ARG A 76 12.15 12.20 8.50
CA ARG A 76 10.80 12.30 9.10
C ARG A 76 10.00 13.47 8.54
N LEU A 77 10.66 14.60 8.31
CA LEU A 77 10.03 15.79 7.73
C LEU A 77 9.53 15.53 6.30
N THR A 78 10.25 14.74 5.52
CA THR A 78 9.86 14.37 4.15
C THR A 78 8.60 13.52 4.14
N LEU A 79 8.54 12.47 4.98
CA LEU A 79 7.34 11.63 5.12
C LEU A 79 6.15 12.42 5.66
N TYR A 80 6.40 13.30 6.63
CA TYR A 80 5.36 14.15 7.19
C TYR A 80 4.80 15.12 6.14
N LYS A 81 5.65 15.76 5.32
CA LYS A 81 5.20 16.62 4.21
C LYS A 81 4.38 15.83 3.20
N PHE A 82 4.89 14.68 2.76
CA PHE A 82 4.15 13.79 1.87
C PHE A 82 2.75 13.47 2.41
N LEU A 83 2.65 13.03 3.67
CA LEU A 83 1.38 12.67 4.27
C LEU A 83 0.43 13.87 4.39
N ARG A 84 0.95 15.06 4.72
CA ARG A 84 0.17 16.29 4.71
C ARG A 84 -0.39 16.58 3.32
N ASP A 85 0.43 16.48 2.28
CA ASP A 85 -0.02 16.70 0.90
C ASP A 85 -1.13 15.72 0.49
N ARG A 86 -1.06 14.47 0.96
CA ARG A 86 -2.11 13.46 0.73
C ARG A 86 -3.42 13.78 1.48
N ILE A 87 -3.31 14.24 2.72
CA ILE A 87 -4.47 14.76 3.49
C ILE A 87 -5.12 15.93 2.75
N ASP A 88 -4.32 16.88 2.26
CA ASP A 88 -4.81 18.06 1.55
C ASP A 88 -5.46 17.69 0.20
N CYS A 89 -5.05 16.58 -0.43
CA CYS A 89 -5.72 16.00 -1.60
C CYS A 89 -7.01 15.21 -1.28
N GLY A 90 -7.35 15.03 0.00
CA GLY A 90 -8.56 14.31 0.41
C GLY A 90 -8.38 12.78 0.50
N ASP A 91 -7.15 12.28 0.49
CA ASP A 91 -6.86 10.85 0.58
C ASP A 91 -7.26 10.27 1.96
N PHE A 92 -7.25 11.12 3.00
CA PHE A 92 -7.56 10.73 4.37
C PHE A 92 -8.49 11.71 5.09
N HIS A 93 -9.37 11.16 5.93
CA HIS A 93 -10.12 11.90 6.92
C HIS A 93 -9.35 11.94 8.26
N ILE A 94 -9.22 13.14 8.83
CA ILE A 94 -8.63 13.30 10.16
C ILE A 94 -9.70 13.01 11.22
N VAL A 95 -9.44 12.02 12.05
CA VAL A 95 -10.23 11.70 13.23
C VAL A 95 -9.48 12.17 14.48
N ARG A 96 -10.22 12.61 15.50
CA ARG A 96 -9.63 12.99 16.79
C ARG A 96 -9.16 11.75 17.55
N GLY A 97 -7.86 11.67 17.80
CA GLY A 97 -7.28 10.64 18.67
C GLY A 97 -7.64 10.84 20.14
N GLU A 98 -7.20 9.90 20.98
CA GLU A 98 -7.45 9.94 22.44
C GLU A 98 -6.81 11.16 23.10
N LYS A 99 -5.61 11.54 22.63
CA LYS A 99 -4.93 12.77 23.03
C LYS A 99 -5.35 13.91 22.10
N ARG A 100 -5.60 15.11 22.65
CA ARG A 100 -6.05 16.30 21.89
C ARG A 100 -5.16 16.67 20.70
N SER A 101 -3.86 16.41 20.78
CA SER A 101 -2.89 16.69 19.70
C SER A 101 -2.77 15.57 18.66
N ARG A 102 -3.34 14.39 18.92
CA ARG A 102 -3.20 13.21 18.07
C ARG A 102 -4.23 13.24 16.95
N LYS A 103 -3.72 13.30 15.72
CA LYS A 103 -4.49 13.20 14.48
C LYS A 103 -4.37 11.76 13.97
N THR A 104 -5.44 10.99 14.08
CA THR A 104 -5.53 9.66 13.49
C THR A 104 -6.17 9.76 12.12
N LEU A 105 -5.83 8.84 11.22
CA LEU A 105 -6.23 8.90 9.82
C LEU A 105 -7.05 7.68 9.43
N THR A 106 -8.17 7.94 8.75
CA THR A 106 -8.97 6.93 8.07
C THR A 106 -8.92 7.22 6.57
N PRO A 107 -8.63 6.23 5.70
CA PRO A 107 -8.67 6.45 4.25
C PRO A 107 -10.08 6.91 3.81
N CYS A 108 -10.15 7.78 2.81
CA CYS A 108 -11.44 8.05 2.16
C CYS A 108 -11.93 6.80 1.42
N ASN A 109 -13.23 6.75 1.12
CA ASN A 109 -13.85 5.56 0.51
C ASN A 109 -13.17 5.14 -0.80
N ALA A 110 -12.81 6.11 -1.66
CA ALA A 110 -12.19 5.82 -2.95
C ALA A 110 -10.78 5.23 -2.80
N LEU A 111 -9.93 5.79 -1.92
CA LEU A 111 -8.62 5.20 -1.60
C LEU A 111 -8.77 3.79 -1.02
N ALA A 112 -9.74 3.59 -0.11
CA ALA A 112 -9.98 2.29 0.49
C ALA A 112 -10.45 1.23 -0.53
N GLU A 113 -11.29 1.63 -1.49
CA GLU A 113 -11.74 0.79 -2.61
C GLU A 113 -10.58 0.44 -3.56
N ASP A 114 -9.78 1.43 -3.97
CA ASP A 114 -8.60 1.21 -4.81
C ASP A 114 -7.62 0.22 -4.14
N PHE A 115 -7.35 0.41 -2.85
CA PHE A 115 -6.44 -0.45 -2.09
C PHE A 115 -7.00 -1.88 -1.95
N ARG A 116 -8.30 -2.02 -1.70
CA ARG A 116 -8.97 -3.34 -1.64
C ARG A 116 -8.90 -4.06 -2.98
N TYR A 117 -9.22 -3.37 -4.07
CA TYR A 117 -9.16 -3.92 -5.42
C TYR A 117 -7.73 -4.39 -5.76
N TYR A 118 -6.72 -3.58 -5.43
CA TYR A 118 -5.33 -3.97 -5.56
C TYR A 118 -5.02 -5.28 -4.82
N HIS A 119 -5.42 -5.40 -3.55
CA HIS A 119 -5.15 -6.60 -2.74
C HIS A 119 -5.89 -7.84 -3.25
N THR A 120 -7.15 -7.72 -3.65
CA THR A 120 -7.92 -8.83 -4.23
C THR A 120 -7.27 -9.31 -5.52
N ARG A 121 -6.82 -8.39 -6.38
CA ARG A 121 -6.23 -8.72 -7.69
C ARG A 121 -4.80 -9.25 -7.58
N PHE A 122 -3.97 -8.61 -6.75
CA PHE A 122 -2.52 -8.82 -6.75
C PHE A 122 -1.95 -9.56 -5.53
N CYS A 123 -2.77 -9.77 -4.49
CA CYS A 123 -2.33 -10.46 -3.26
C CYS A 123 -3.17 -11.69 -2.92
N GLY A 124 -4.23 -11.98 -3.70
CA GLY A 124 -5.06 -13.18 -3.52
C GLY A 124 -5.82 -13.19 -2.19
N ILE A 125 -6.03 -12.03 -1.56
CA ILE A 125 -6.84 -11.94 -0.34
C ILE A 125 -8.31 -11.95 -0.78
N ASN A 126 -8.88 -13.15 -0.87
CA ASN A 126 -10.31 -13.33 -0.70
C ASN A 126 -10.62 -12.97 0.75
N GLU A 127 -11.52 -12.03 0.96
CA GLU A 127 -12.07 -11.72 2.28
C GLU A 127 -12.56 -13.02 2.95
N LEU A 128 -11.76 -13.57 3.86
CA LEU A 128 -12.33 -14.21 5.05
C LEU A 128 -12.80 -13.07 5.95
N ALA A 129 -13.87 -12.41 5.50
CA ALA A 129 -14.70 -11.58 6.35
C ALA A 129 -15.62 -12.52 7.14
N SER A 130 -15.29 -12.68 8.42
CA SER A 130 -16.22 -13.06 9.48
C SER A 130 -15.76 -12.39 10.76
#